data_AF-A0A9X2ITJ3-F1
#
_entry.id   AF-A0A9X2ITJ3-F1
#
_cell.length_a   1.000
_cell.length_b   1.000
_cell.length_c   1.000
_cell.angle_alpha   90.00
_cell.angle_beta   90.00
_cell.angle_gamma   90.00
#
_symmetry.space_group_name_H-M   'P 1'
#
loop_
_entity.id
_entity.type
_entity.pdbx_description
1 polymer ?
#
loop_
_entity_poly.entity_id
_entity_poly.type
_entity_poly.pdbx_seq_one_letter_code
_entity_poly.pdbx_strand_id
1 'polypeptide(L)'
;MASDEAEFTQAFRGYDRDEVDKAIQGLRRELIHANTQAAESGRESKRLAARIDQLEKELQQVGTPTYAGLGAKLEHTLRVAEEQSERIIAQAENDASALRRSTRDDGDRILQEARDEAERLVSEARRRADRTRNESEAQAAATLGKAADDRDVMTQDAVREAAAIRGTVATEAAETRATAKREAAAIRSEAEREAAEMRAVAAREVEIARAEAARLAQSNELLRAEVASEVARLRAAVEAEIAEARAAVAAEVSSARAALDADVTSARAALDAELVAGRAEAARELDDQRTRLAHERAEAVALLDAEIAGLRTAAADEASALSRDVEQARIDLTVELAARREEADRDALLRHQEAVAQTQRYLDESNLQLADALRRANDKRLEADALRSDALDETTRLRRDAQDESDRLLAEARERAQEMIADAEKRNRQLVNTAEGRLDEIRTERDAIAGYVKGLRGLIGHIDEIAGDSGSGSEEDDTDSSNSSSR
;
A
#
# COMPACT_ATOMS: atom_id res chain seq x y z
N MET A 1 118.85 -47.60 -19.20
CA MET A 1 118.26 -48.71 -18.43
C MET A 1 118.05 -49.87 -19.37
N ALA A 2 118.08 -51.08 -18.81
CA ALA A 2 118.26 -52.37 -19.45
C ALA A 2 117.41 -52.60 -20.71
N SER A 3 118.06 -53.22 -21.69
CA SER A 3 117.52 -53.79 -22.93
C SER A 3 116.59 -54.97 -22.63
N ASP A 4 115.29 -54.81 -22.88
CA ASP A 4 114.37 -55.93 -23.05
C ASP A 4 114.41 -56.36 -24.53
N GLU A 5 115.12 -57.47 -24.80
CA GLU A 5 115.06 -58.17 -26.09
C GLU A 5 113.65 -58.76 -26.25
N ALA A 6 112.80 -58.09 -27.03
CA ALA A 6 111.51 -58.65 -27.43
C ALA A 6 111.75 -59.81 -28.43
N GLU A 7 111.82 -61.03 -27.91
CA GLU A 7 111.85 -62.26 -28.72
C GLU A 7 110.49 -62.45 -29.41
N PHE A 8 110.41 -62.10 -30.70
CA PHE A 8 109.20 -62.33 -31.50
C PHE A 8 109.05 -63.83 -31.84
N THR A 9 107.85 -64.37 -31.65
CA THR A 9 107.57 -65.77 -32.03
C THR A 9 107.59 -65.95 -33.57
N GLN A 10 108.17 -67.05 -34.08
CA GLN A 10 108.20 -67.35 -35.53
C GLN A 10 106.93 -68.09 -35.98
N ALA A 11 106.15 -67.47 -36.87
CA ALA A 11 105.04 -68.09 -37.61
C ALA A 11 105.53 -68.63 -38.97
N PHE A 12 104.79 -69.54 -39.61
CA PHE A 12 105.24 -70.17 -40.87
C PHE A 12 105.58 -69.11 -41.93
N ARG A 13 106.90 -68.95 -42.21
CA ARG A 13 107.51 -67.94 -43.09
C ARG A 13 107.58 -66.49 -42.55
N GLY A 14 107.61 -66.26 -41.24
CA GLY A 14 107.86 -64.92 -40.67
C GLY A 14 107.78 -64.82 -39.14
N TYR A 15 107.84 -63.60 -38.60
CA TYR A 15 107.52 -63.32 -37.19
C TYR A 15 106.01 -63.11 -37.01
N ASP A 16 105.48 -63.35 -35.81
CA ASP A 16 104.09 -63.05 -35.48
C ASP A 16 103.82 -61.55 -35.63
N ARG A 17 102.92 -61.24 -36.56
CA ARG A 17 102.65 -59.87 -36.97
C ARG A 17 102.00 -59.05 -35.84
N ASP A 18 101.19 -59.67 -34.98
CA ASP A 18 100.47 -58.95 -33.93
C ASP A 18 101.41 -58.57 -32.76
N GLU A 19 102.41 -59.42 -32.47
CA GLU A 19 103.46 -59.10 -31.48
C GLU A 19 104.39 -58.00 -31.97
N VAL A 20 104.80 -58.05 -33.24
CA VAL A 20 105.64 -57.03 -33.88
C VAL A 20 104.90 -55.68 -33.96
N ASP A 21 103.64 -55.68 -34.36
CA ASP A 21 102.84 -54.44 -34.44
C ASP A 21 102.66 -53.79 -33.05
N LYS A 22 102.49 -54.58 -31.97
CA LYS A 22 102.44 -54.07 -30.60
C LYS A 22 103.77 -53.48 -30.14
N ALA A 23 104.89 -54.14 -30.42
CA ALA A 23 106.22 -53.62 -30.07
C ALA A 23 106.55 -52.33 -30.85
N ILE A 24 106.22 -52.28 -32.15
CA ILE A 24 106.36 -51.07 -32.97
C ILE A 24 105.46 -49.93 -32.43
N GLN A 25 104.25 -50.23 -31.99
CA GLN A 25 103.37 -49.23 -31.35
C GLN A 25 103.89 -48.77 -29.98
N GLY A 26 104.55 -49.65 -29.22
CA GLY A 26 105.25 -49.30 -27.97
C GLY A 26 106.41 -48.34 -28.23
N LEU A 27 107.33 -48.72 -29.12
CA LEU A 27 108.47 -47.89 -29.52
C LEU A 27 108.04 -46.57 -30.15
N ARG A 28 106.96 -46.54 -30.96
CA ARG A 28 106.39 -45.29 -31.48
C ARG A 28 105.90 -44.38 -30.36
N ARG A 29 105.24 -44.92 -29.33
CA ARG A 29 104.79 -44.14 -28.18
C ARG A 29 105.95 -43.59 -27.38
N GLU A 30 106.98 -44.40 -27.11
CA GLU A 30 108.19 -43.94 -26.43
C GLU A 30 108.95 -42.89 -27.23
N LEU A 31 109.07 -43.06 -28.55
CA LEU A 31 109.68 -42.07 -29.44
C LEU A 31 108.90 -40.75 -29.41
N ILE A 32 107.56 -40.81 -29.47
CA ILE A 32 106.71 -39.61 -29.35
C ILE A 32 106.95 -38.95 -27.98
N HIS A 33 106.97 -39.73 -26.91
CA HIS A 33 107.12 -39.21 -25.55
C HIS A 33 108.49 -38.55 -25.32
N ALA A 34 109.57 -39.18 -25.82
CA ALA A 34 110.92 -38.63 -25.77
C ALA A 34 111.04 -37.36 -26.63
N ASN A 35 110.40 -37.34 -27.80
CA ASN A 35 110.42 -36.18 -28.69
C ASN A 35 109.62 -35.00 -28.10
N THR A 36 108.48 -35.26 -27.44
CA THR A 36 107.75 -34.22 -26.70
C THR A 36 108.56 -33.69 -25.52
N GLN A 37 109.25 -34.57 -24.79
CA GLN A 37 110.09 -34.15 -23.65
C GLN A 37 111.31 -33.33 -24.13
N ALA A 38 111.92 -33.69 -25.26
CA ALA A 38 112.98 -32.90 -25.89
C ALA A 38 112.48 -31.55 -26.42
N ALA A 39 111.26 -31.49 -26.95
CA ALA A 39 110.65 -30.24 -27.38
C ALA A 39 110.33 -29.32 -26.19
N GLU A 40 109.86 -29.88 -25.07
CA GLU A 40 109.61 -29.14 -23.82
C GLU A 40 110.90 -28.62 -23.20
N SER A 41 111.93 -29.45 -23.06
CA SER A 41 113.24 -29.01 -22.53
C SER A 41 113.90 -27.98 -23.46
N GLY A 42 113.69 -28.08 -24.77
CA GLY A 42 114.12 -27.09 -25.75
C GLY A 42 113.39 -25.74 -25.61
N ARG A 43 112.09 -25.75 -25.31
CA ARG A 43 111.32 -24.53 -24.99
C ARG A 43 111.79 -23.91 -23.68
N GLU A 44 112.06 -24.74 -22.67
CA GLU A 44 112.53 -24.28 -21.37
C GLU A 44 113.95 -23.69 -21.45
N SER A 45 114.84 -24.34 -22.21
CA SER A 45 116.18 -23.81 -22.51
C SER A 45 116.13 -22.48 -23.25
N LYS A 46 115.23 -22.33 -24.22
CA LYS A 46 115.00 -21.03 -24.90
C LYS A 46 114.46 -19.97 -23.96
N ARG A 47 113.53 -20.32 -23.06
CA ARG A 47 112.97 -19.41 -22.05
C ARG A 47 114.04 -18.96 -21.06
N LEU A 48 114.87 -19.89 -20.57
CA LEU A 48 115.98 -19.60 -19.66
C LEU A 48 117.05 -18.77 -20.35
N ALA A 49 117.41 -19.07 -21.60
CA ALA A 49 118.35 -18.27 -22.38
C ALA A 49 117.84 -16.83 -22.61
N ALA A 50 116.55 -16.66 -22.94
CA ALA A 50 115.95 -15.33 -23.06
C ALA A 50 115.93 -14.57 -21.72
N ARG A 51 115.75 -15.28 -20.60
CA ARG A 51 115.81 -14.67 -19.26
C ARG A 51 117.23 -14.30 -18.87
N ILE A 52 118.23 -15.11 -19.23
CA ILE A 52 119.64 -14.79 -19.04
C ILE A 52 120.03 -13.58 -19.89
N ASP A 53 119.67 -13.52 -21.18
CA ASP A 53 119.91 -12.37 -22.04
C ASP A 53 119.23 -11.09 -21.51
N GLN A 54 118.01 -11.21 -20.98
CA GLN A 54 117.32 -10.10 -20.32
C GLN A 54 118.06 -9.65 -19.03
N LEU A 55 118.49 -10.59 -18.19
CA LEU A 55 119.22 -10.29 -16.95
C LEU A 55 120.63 -9.74 -17.24
N GLU A 56 121.31 -10.21 -18.30
CA GLU A 56 122.59 -9.67 -18.75
C GLU A 56 122.42 -8.24 -19.26
N LYS A 57 121.36 -7.95 -20.03
CA LYS A 57 121.01 -6.58 -20.45
C LYS A 57 120.67 -5.68 -19.26
N GLU A 58 119.93 -6.18 -18.27
CA GLU A 58 119.65 -5.45 -17.02
C GLU A 58 120.94 -5.20 -16.22
N LEU A 59 121.87 -6.17 -16.15
CA LEU A 59 123.18 -6.01 -15.50
C LEU A 59 124.05 -4.97 -16.23
N GLN A 60 124.02 -4.97 -17.56
CA GLN A 60 124.76 -4.03 -18.41
C GLN A 60 124.21 -2.60 -18.29
N GLN A 61 122.90 -2.45 -18.06
CA GLN A 61 122.25 -1.16 -17.76
C GLN A 61 122.59 -0.63 -16.36
N VAL A 62 122.89 -1.50 -15.39
CA VAL A 62 123.33 -1.12 -14.04
C VAL A 62 124.84 -0.82 -13.98
N GLY A 63 125.62 -1.34 -14.94
CA GLY A 63 127.08 -1.29 -14.97
C GLY A 63 127.74 0.08 -15.16
N THR A 64 127.04 1.13 -15.61
CA THR A 64 127.57 2.52 -15.67
C THR A 64 126.45 3.56 -15.59
N PRO A 65 126.20 4.20 -14.42
CA PRO A 65 125.11 5.16 -14.29
C PRO A 65 125.47 6.51 -14.95
N THR A 66 124.76 6.88 -16.01
CA THR A 66 124.84 8.21 -16.65
C THR A 66 123.47 8.90 -16.65
N TYR A 67 123.47 10.24 -16.51
CA TYR A 67 122.29 11.12 -16.33
C TYR A 67 121.18 10.93 -17.38
N ALA A 68 121.52 10.56 -18.63
CA ALA A 68 120.56 10.28 -19.69
C ALA A 68 119.64 9.06 -19.41
N GLY A 69 120.13 8.06 -18.65
CA GLY A 69 119.34 6.89 -18.26
C GLY A 69 118.31 7.17 -17.16
N LEU A 70 118.55 8.19 -16.32
CA LEU A 70 117.58 8.68 -15.36
C LEU A 70 116.41 9.38 -16.07
N GLY A 71 116.69 10.18 -17.12
CA GLY A 71 115.66 10.84 -17.95
C GLY A 71 114.74 9.85 -18.67
N ALA A 72 115.29 8.83 -19.36
CA ALA A 72 114.49 7.82 -20.05
C ALA A 72 113.65 6.95 -19.08
N LYS A 73 114.18 6.68 -17.88
CA LYS A 73 113.43 5.97 -16.82
C LYS A 73 112.30 6.84 -16.25
N LEU A 74 112.56 8.14 -16.03
CA LEU A 74 111.56 9.12 -15.60
C LEU A 74 110.45 9.33 -16.64
N GLU A 75 110.79 9.46 -17.93
CA GLU A 75 109.84 9.53 -19.05
C GLU A 75 109.00 8.26 -19.15
N HIS A 76 109.63 7.08 -19.02
CA HIS A 76 108.88 5.82 -18.98
C HIS A 76 107.93 5.76 -17.79
N THR A 77 108.35 6.20 -16.59
CA THR A 77 107.45 6.26 -15.42
C THR A 77 106.33 7.29 -15.58
N LEU A 78 106.59 8.44 -16.21
CA LEU A 78 105.57 9.44 -16.51
C LEU A 78 104.56 8.90 -17.51
N ARG A 79 105.00 8.29 -18.61
CA ARG A 79 104.10 7.71 -19.61
C ARG A 79 103.23 6.60 -19.01
N VAL A 80 103.82 5.74 -18.17
CA VAL A 80 103.06 4.70 -17.45
C VAL A 80 102.10 5.33 -16.44
N ALA A 81 102.50 6.40 -15.73
CA ALA A 81 101.63 7.12 -14.81
C ALA A 81 100.52 7.91 -15.53
N GLU A 82 100.77 8.47 -16.71
CA GLU A 82 99.79 9.12 -17.58
C GLU A 82 98.79 8.10 -18.12
N GLU A 83 99.25 6.97 -18.66
CA GLU A 83 98.37 5.89 -19.11
C GLU A 83 97.55 5.30 -17.95
N GLN A 84 98.16 5.14 -16.77
CA GLN A 84 97.45 4.72 -15.56
C GLN A 84 96.44 5.78 -15.09
N SER A 85 96.77 7.06 -15.17
CA SER A 85 95.88 8.15 -14.77
C SER A 85 94.72 8.31 -15.74
N GLU A 86 94.96 8.30 -17.04
CA GLU A 86 93.91 8.28 -18.07
C GLU A 86 92.95 7.11 -17.84
N ARG A 87 93.50 5.93 -17.51
CA ARG A 87 92.69 4.74 -17.19
C ARG A 87 91.87 4.93 -15.90
N ILE A 88 92.45 5.49 -14.84
CA ILE A 88 91.71 5.73 -13.59
C ILE A 88 90.65 6.82 -13.78
N ILE A 89 90.94 7.89 -14.53
CA ILE A 89 89.99 8.94 -14.87
C ILE A 89 88.83 8.37 -15.68
N ALA A 90 89.11 7.58 -16.73
CA ALA A 90 88.08 6.93 -17.53
C ALA A 90 87.24 5.95 -16.69
N GLN A 91 87.87 5.22 -15.76
CA GLN A 91 87.15 4.36 -14.82
C GLN A 91 86.25 5.17 -13.88
N ALA A 92 86.76 6.25 -13.28
CA ALA A 92 85.99 7.14 -12.42
C ALA A 92 84.81 7.80 -13.15
N GLU A 93 84.99 8.19 -14.41
CA GLU A 93 83.91 8.73 -15.25
C GLU A 93 82.85 7.66 -15.58
N ASN A 94 83.29 6.44 -15.88
CA ASN A 94 82.39 5.32 -16.09
C ASN A 94 81.60 5.00 -14.82
N ASP A 95 82.26 4.93 -13.66
CA ASP A 95 81.64 4.68 -12.35
C ASP A 95 80.66 5.80 -11.99
N ALA A 96 81.01 7.07 -12.20
CA ALA A 96 80.11 8.20 -12.01
C ALA A 96 78.89 8.12 -12.94
N SER A 97 79.08 7.76 -14.20
CA SER A 97 77.98 7.59 -15.16
C SER A 97 77.08 6.39 -14.82
N ALA A 98 77.66 5.32 -14.28
CA ALA A 98 76.95 4.12 -13.86
C ALA A 98 76.12 4.42 -12.60
N LEU A 99 76.71 5.11 -11.61
CA LEU A 99 76.04 5.53 -10.39
C LEU A 99 74.85 6.46 -10.71
N ARG A 100 75.02 7.45 -11.59
CA ARG A 100 73.90 8.32 -12.01
C ARG A 100 72.75 7.55 -12.65
N ARG A 101 73.08 6.59 -13.53
CA ARG A 101 72.10 5.75 -14.19
C ARG A 101 71.37 4.88 -13.17
N SER A 102 72.11 4.14 -12.33
CA SER A 102 71.50 3.27 -11.32
C SER A 102 70.63 4.04 -10.33
N THR A 103 71.09 5.19 -9.84
CA THR A 103 70.31 6.05 -8.92
C THR A 103 69.03 6.58 -9.58
N ARG A 104 69.09 6.94 -10.86
CA ARG A 104 67.90 7.38 -11.60
C ARG A 104 66.91 6.23 -11.76
N ASP A 105 67.40 5.06 -12.18
CA ASP A 105 66.56 3.88 -12.38
C ASP A 105 65.94 3.41 -11.06
N ASP A 106 66.71 3.41 -9.96
CA ASP A 106 66.23 3.07 -8.62
C ASP A 106 65.21 4.11 -8.12
N GLY A 107 65.43 5.39 -8.36
CA GLY A 107 64.51 6.46 -8.02
C GLY A 107 63.19 6.38 -8.78
N ASP A 108 63.27 6.14 -10.09
CA ASP A 108 62.10 5.94 -10.96
C ASP A 108 61.33 4.70 -10.52
N ARG A 109 62.02 3.60 -10.17
CA ARG A 109 61.41 2.39 -9.63
C ARG A 109 60.68 2.65 -8.30
N ILE A 110 61.32 3.31 -7.33
CA ILE A 110 60.70 3.64 -6.04
C ILE A 110 59.43 4.48 -6.23
N LEU A 111 59.48 5.47 -7.12
CA LEU A 111 58.32 6.33 -7.41
C LEU A 111 57.22 5.56 -8.14
N GLN A 112 57.58 4.69 -9.08
CA GLN A 112 56.61 3.88 -9.82
C GLN A 112 55.91 2.88 -8.90
N GLU A 113 56.65 2.13 -8.09
CA GLU A 113 56.08 1.19 -7.11
C GLU A 113 55.11 1.88 -6.14
N ALA A 114 55.49 3.05 -5.62
CA ALA A 114 54.63 3.82 -4.73
C ALA A 114 53.37 4.37 -5.43
N ARG A 115 53.47 4.79 -6.70
CA ARG A 115 52.32 5.23 -7.50
C ARG A 115 51.37 4.08 -7.78
N ASP A 116 51.88 2.92 -8.17
CA ASP A 116 51.09 1.73 -8.47
C ASP A 116 50.35 1.24 -7.20
N GLU A 117 51.03 1.25 -6.04
CA GLU A 117 50.42 0.87 -4.76
C GLU A 117 49.37 1.89 -4.29
N ALA A 118 49.65 3.19 -4.43
CA ALA A 118 48.69 4.26 -4.16
C ALA A 118 47.44 4.17 -5.05
N GLU A 119 47.62 3.90 -6.35
CA GLU A 119 46.50 3.70 -7.28
C GLU A 119 45.69 2.46 -6.92
N ARG A 120 46.35 1.35 -6.57
CA ARG A 120 45.69 0.12 -6.11
C ARG A 120 44.84 0.39 -4.87
N LEU A 121 45.38 1.11 -3.89
CA LEU A 121 44.69 1.45 -2.65
C LEU A 121 43.44 2.34 -2.90
N VAL A 122 43.55 3.36 -3.74
CA VAL A 122 42.41 4.21 -4.11
C VAL A 122 41.37 3.43 -4.91
N SER A 123 41.80 2.54 -5.82
CA SER A 123 40.92 1.69 -6.62
C SER A 123 40.14 0.69 -5.76
N GLU A 124 40.81 0.05 -4.80
CA GLU A 124 40.17 -0.86 -3.85
C GLU A 124 39.16 -0.12 -2.96
N ALA A 125 39.52 1.06 -2.46
CA ALA A 125 38.61 1.91 -1.69
C ALA A 125 37.39 2.33 -2.52
N ARG A 126 37.56 2.72 -3.79
CA ARG A 126 36.43 3.01 -4.70
C ARG A 126 35.50 1.81 -4.85
N ARG A 127 36.03 0.63 -5.14
CA ARG A 127 35.21 -0.60 -5.26
C ARG A 127 34.48 -0.95 -3.97
N ARG A 128 35.08 -0.67 -2.80
CA ARG A 128 34.43 -0.90 -1.51
C ARG A 128 33.33 0.13 -1.24
N ALA A 129 33.59 1.41 -1.49
CA ALA A 129 32.59 2.47 -1.40
C ALA A 129 31.39 2.22 -2.34
N ASP A 130 31.65 1.80 -3.59
CA ASP A 130 30.58 1.48 -4.54
C ASP A 130 29.76 0.26 -4.09
N ARG A 131 30.40 -0.75 -3.47
CA ARG A 131 29.67 -1.87 -2.86
C ARG A 131 28.77 -1.42 -1.72
N THR A 132 29.28 -0.62 -0.78
CA THR A 132 28.49 -0.08 0.33
C THR A 132 27.29 0.73 -0.16
N ARG A 133 27.49 1.59 -1.17
CA ARG A 133 26.39 2.35 -1.79
C ARG A 133 25.36 1.42 -2.43
N ASN A 134 25.79 0.48 -3.27
CA ASN A 134 24.88 -0.44 -3.96
C ASN A 134 24.11 -1.34 -2.98
N GLU A 135 24.76 -1.82 -1.92
CA GLU A 135 24.10 -2.60 -0.86
C GLU A 135 23.04 -1.76 -0.14
N SER A 136 23.36 -0.51 0.21
CA SER A 136 22.39 0.41 0.83
C SER A 136 21.23 0.76 -0.09
N GLU A 137 21.47 0.92 -1.39
CA GLU A 137 20.43 1.17 -2.39
C GLU A 137 19.51 -0.04 -2.56
N ALA A 138 20.08 -1.25 -2.60
CA ALA A 138 19.31 -2.49 -2.66
C ALA A 138 18.46 -2.68 -1.40
N GLN A 139 19.02 -2.43 -0.21
CA GLN A 139 18.28 -2.49 1.05
C GLN A 139 17.18 -1.43 1.11
N ALA A 140 17.46 -0.19 0.67
CA ALA A 140 16.46 0.87 0.61
C ALA A 140 15.30 0.50 -0.34
N ALA A 141 15.61 -0.04 -1.52
CA ALA A 141 14.60 -0.51 -2.47
C ALA A 141 13.76 -1.65 -1.87
N ALA A 142 14.38 -2.58 -1.14
CA ALA A 142 13.67 -3.67 -0.46
C ALA A 142 12.74 -3.16 0.64
N THR A 143 13.19 -2.22 1.49
CA THR A 143 12.37 -1.62 2.55
C THR A 143 11.19 -0.84 1.97
N LEU A 144 11.42 -0.04 0.93
CA LEU A 144 10.35 0.70 0.25
C LEU A 144 9.37 -0.22 -0.48
N GLY A 145 9.86 -1.29 -1.10
CA GLY A 145 9.02 -2.31 -1.74
C GLY A 145 8.11 -2.98 -0.71
N LYS A 146 8.68 -3.44 0.41
CA LYS A 146 7.91 -4.05 1.49
C LYS A 146 6.88 -3.08 2.07
N ALA A 147 7.26 -1.83 2.36
CA ALA A 147 6.33 -0.83 2.88
C ALA A 147 5.20 -0.49 1.88
N ALA A 148 5.49 -0.50 0.58
CA ALA A 148 4.48 -0.32 -0.46
C ALA A 148 3.51 -1.51 -0.53
N ASP A 149 4.03 -2.74 -0.47
CA ASP A 149 3.21 -3.96 -0.45
C ASP A 149 2.33 -4.02 0.81
N ASP A 150 2.90 -3.76 1.99
CA ASP A 150 2.18 -3.72 3.26
C ASP A 150 1.07 -2.65 3.22
N ARG A 151 1.37 -1.47 2.67
CA ARG A 151 0.38 -0.40 2.47
C ARG A 151 -0.73 -0.85 1.53
N ASP A 152 -0.41 -1.48 0.42
CA ASP A 152 -1.42 -1.94 -0.54
C ASP A 152 -2.29 -3.04 0.05
N VAL A 153 -1.72 -3.96 0.83
CA VAL A 153 -2.49 -4.97 1.58
C VAL A 153 -3.42 -4.30 2.60
N MET A 154 -2.91 -3.41 3.45
CA MET A 154 -3.72 -2.73 4.46
C MET A 154 -4.85 -1.89 3.84
N THR A 155 -4.57 -1.17 2.75
CA THR A 155 -5.59 -0.38 2.05
C THR A 155 -6.63 -1.26 1.36
N GLN A 156 -6.22 -2.38 0.75
CA GLN A 156 -7.17 -3.33 0.17
C GLN A 156 -8.04 -3.99 1.24
N ASP A 157 -7.45 -4.39 2.37
CA ASP A 157 -8.18 -4.99 3.48
C ASP A 157 -9.19 -4.00 4.08
N ALA A 158 -8.79 -2.74 4.25
CA ALA A 158 -9.68 -1.66 4.68
C ALA A 158 -10.86 -1.45 3.70
N VAL A 159 -10.59 -1.47 2.38
CA VAL A 159 -11.62 -1.34 1.35
C VAL A 159 -12.56 -2.56 1.35
N ARG A 160 -12.03 -3.78 1.45
CA ARG A 160 -12.82 -5.01 1.49
C ARG A 160 -13.70 -5.08 2.73
N GLU A 161 -13.16 -4.76 3.91
CA GLU A 161 -13.92 -4.73 5.16
C GLU A 161 -15.04 -3.69 5.11
N ALA A 162 -14.74 -2.46 4.65
CA ALA A 162 -15.74 -1.42 4.49
C ALA A 162 -16.83 -1.79 3.46
N ALA A 163 -16.45 -2.47 2.37
CA ALA A 163 -17.39 -2.97 1.37
C ALA A 163 -18.28 -4.09 1.90
N ALA A 164 -17.72 -5.03 2.67
CA ALA A 164 -18.46 -6.11 3.31
C ALA A 164 -19.51 -5.56 4.29
N ILE A 165 -19.10 -4.66 5.20
CA ILE A 165 -20.02 -4.04 6.17
C ILE A 165 -21.06 -3.19 5.46
N ARG A 166 -20.70 -2.44 4.41
CA ARG A 166 -21.68 -1.70 3.61
C ARG A 166 -22.68 -2.64 2.94
N GLY A 167 -22.24 -3.82 2.47
CA GLY A 167 -23.09 -4.84 1.90
C GLY A 167 -24.09 -5.42 2.90
N THR A 168 -23.63 -5.75 4.12
CA THR A 168 -24.51 -6.25 5.20
C THR A 168 -25.51 -5.17 5.63
N VAL A 169 -25.03 -3.94 5.91
CA VAL A 169 -25.89 -2.80 6.27
C VAL A 169 -26.92 -2.49 5.17
N ALA A 170 -26.54 -2.54 3.90
CA ALA A 170 -27.49 -2.32 2.80
C ALA A 170 -28.57 -3.39 2.74
N THR A 171 -28.20 -4.66 3.01
CA THR A 171 -29.12 -5.80 3.02
C THR A 171 -30.07 -5.71 4.21
N GLU A 172 -29.54 -5.49 5.42
CA GLU A 172 -30.34 -5.30 6.64
C GLU A 172 -31.27 -4.08 6.52
N ALA A 173 -30.78 -2.96 5.97
CA ALA A 173 -31.60 -1.77 5.72
C ALA A 173 -32.69 -2.03 4.65
N ALA A 174 -32.46 -2.92 3.69
CA ALA A 174 -33.47 -3.32 2.71
C ALA A 174 -34.51 -4.25 3.34
N GLU A 175 -34.08 -5.22 4.14
CA GLU A 175 -34.95 -6.15 4.87
C GLU A 175 -35.84 -5.43 5.88
N THR A 176 -35.27 -4.57 6.73
CA THR A 176 -36.01 -3.75 7.71
C THR A 176 -37.05 -2.86 7.02
N ARG A 177 -36.69 -2.20 5.91
CA ARG A 177 -37.65 -1.40 5.11
C ARG A 177 -38.73 -2.27 4.48
N ALA A 178 -38.40 -3.46 3.99
CA ALA A 178 -39.39 -4.37 3.42
C ALA A 178 -40.36 -4.88 4.50
N THR A 179 -39.86 -5.26 5.67
CA THR A 179 -40.66 -5.67 6.83
C THR A 179 -41.56 -4.53 7.30
N ALA A 180 -41.01 -3.32 7.47
CA ALA A 180 -41.78 -2.11 7.82
C ALA A 180 -42.93 -1.85 6.85
N LYS A 181 -42.67 -1.99 5.54
CA LYS A 181 -43.68 -1.79 4.50
C LYS A 181 -44.79 -2.85 4.58
N ARG A 182 -44.44 -4.11 4.86
CA ARG A 182 -45.41 -5.20 5.04
C ARG A 182 -46.24 -5.02 6.30
N GLU A 183 -45.61 -4.67 7.43
CA GLU A 183 -46.30 -4.40 8.69
C GLU A 183 -47.24 -3.21 8.57
N ALA A 184 -46.79 -2.09 7.98
CA ALA A 184 -47.65 -0.94 7.72
C ALA A 184 -48.84 -1.29 6.80
N ALA A 185 -48.65 -2.17 5.81
CA ALA A 185 -49.74 -2.65 4.97
C ALA A 185 -50.70 -3.56 5.76
N ALA A 186 -50.18 -4.43 6.64
CA ALA A 186 -50.98 -5.30 7.48
C ALA A 186 -51.82 -4.51 8.49
N ILE A 187 -51.23 -3.53 9.19
CA ILE A 187 -51.93 -2.64 10.14
C ILE A 187 -53.07 -1.90 9.41
N ARG A 188 -52.82 -1.35 8.22
CA ARG A 188 -53.87 -0.70 7.43
C ARG A 188 -54.98 -1.67 7.01
N SER A 189 -54.62 -2.85 6.53
CA SER A 189 -55.58 -3.88 6.11
C SER A 189 -56.42 -4.37 7.30
N GLU A 190 -55.83 -4.51 8.48
CA GLU A 190 -56.52 -4.90 9.71
C GLU A 190 -57.50 -3.80 10.15
N ALA A 191 -57.06 -2.54 10.19
CA ALA A 191 -57.93 -1.41 10.51
C ALA A 191 -59.10 -1.26 9.52
N GLU A 192 -58.85 -1.45 8.22
CA GLU A 192 -59.90 -1.44 7.19
C GLU A 192 -60.91 -2.59 7.38
N ARG A 193 -60.43 -3.79 7.73
CA ARG A 193 -61.29 -4.95 8.02
C ARG A 193 -62.15 -4.71 9.25
N GLU A 194 -61.56 -4.26 10.35
CA GLU A 194 -62.29 -3.94 11.59
C GLU A 194 -63.35 -2.86 11.35
N ALA A 195 -63.00 -1.81 10.59
CA ALA A 195 -63.95 -0.77 10.20
C ALA A 195 -65.10 -1.33 9.33
N ALA A 196 -64.83 -2.27 8.43
CA ALA A 196 -65.83 -2.93 7.61
C ALA A 196 -66.74 -3.86 8.44
N GLU A 197 -66.16 -4.65 9.35
CA GLU A 197 -66.91 -5.52 10.27
C GLU A 197 -67.83 -4.71 11.18
N MET A 198 -67.34 -3.61 11.77
CA MET A 198 -68.16 -2.68 12.55
C MET A 198 -69.32 -2.09 11.75
N ARG A 199 -69.07 -1.68 10.49
CA ARG A 199 -70.13 -1.17 9.59
C ARG A 199 -71.17 -2.24 9.27
N ALA A 200 -70.75 -3.49 9.07
CA ALA A 200 -71.65 -4.60 8.75
C ALA A 200 -72.55 -4.96 9.95
N VAL A 201 -71.99 -4.99 11.16
CA VAL A 201 -72.76 -5.21 12.40
C VAL A 201 -73.78 -4.10 12.61
N ALA A 202 -73.34 -2.84 12.52
CA ALA A 202 -74.22 -1.68 12.61
C ALA A 202 -75.38 -1.70 11.61
N ALA A 203 -75.08 -2.03 10.34
CA ALA A 203 -76.10 -2.11 9.31
C ALA A 203 -77.14 -3.20 9.63
N ARG A 204 -76.70 -4.36 10.16
CA ARG A 204 -77.62 -5.44 10.57
C ARG A 204 -78.51 -5.00 11.73
N GLU A 205 -77.97 -4.35 12.74
CA GLU A 205 -78.74 -3.86 13.89
C GLU A 205 -79.79 -2.83 13.48
N VAL A 206 -79.44 -1.90 12.59
CA VAL A 206 -80.40 -0.94 12.02
C VAL A 206 -81.49 -1.63 11.20
N GLU A 207 -81.15 -2.64 10.40
CA GLU A 207 -82.14 -3.40 9.63
C GLU A 207 -83.07 -4.24 10.53
N ILE A 208 -82.56 -4.82 11.62
CA ILE A 208 -83.37 -5.51 12.63
C ILE A 208 -84.37 -4.53 13.25
N ALA A 209 -83.90 -3.38 13.73
CA ALA A 209 -84.75 -2.36 14.35
C ALA A 209 -85.82 -1.83 13.36
N ARG A 210 -85.46 -1.63 12.10
CA ARG A 210 -86.41 -1.23 11.04
C ARG A 210 -87.45 -2.30 10.75
N ALA A 211 -87.05 -3.56 10.68
CA ALA A 211 -87.97 -4.68 10.44
C ALA A 211 -88.97 -4.83 11.60
N GLU A 212 -88.52 -4.67 12.84
CA GLU A 212 -89.39 -4.68 14.02
C GLU A 212 -90.38 -3.51 14.01
N ALA A 213 -89.92 -2.29 13.71
CA ALA A 213 -90.77 -1.11 13.57
C ALA A 213 -91.83 -1.29 12.45
N ALA A 214 -91.43 -1.81 11.29
CA ALA A 214 -92.34 -2.08 10.18
C ALA A 214 -93.37 -3.17 10.52
N ARG A 215 -92.96 -4.23 11.22
CA ARG A 215 -93.86 -5.30 11.68
C ARG A 215 -94.91 -4.78 12.66
N LEU A 216 -94.50 -3.95 13.61
CA LEU A 216 -95.41 -3.31 14.57
C LEU A 216 -96.37 -2.33 13.89
N ALA A 217 -95.89 -1.56 12.91
CA ALA A 217 -96.73 -0.67 12.11
C ALA A 217 -97.79 -1.45 11.32
N GLN A 218 -97.40 -2.55 10.66
CA GLN A 218 -98.33 -3.44 9.96
C GLN A 218 -99.34 -4.08 10.92
N SER A 219 -98.89 -4.57 12.08
CA SER A 219 -99.78 -5.12 13.10
C SER A 219 -100.81 -4.08 13.58
N ASN A 220 -100.39 -2.83 13.76
CA ASN A 220 -101.27 -1.72 14.12
C ASN A 220 -102.27 -1.40 13.00
N GLU A 221 -101.86 -1.44 11.74
CA GLU A 221 -102.76 -1.24 10.60
C GLU A 221 -103.83 -2.35 10.51
N LEU A 222 -103.42 -3.61 10.71
CA LEU A 222 -104.34 -4.74 10.76
C LEU A 222 -105.34 -4.61 11.92
N LEU A 223 -104.87 -4.28 13.12
CA LEU A 223 -105.73 -3.99 14.28
C LEU A 223 -106.73 -2.86 13.96
N ARG A 224 -106.30 -1.80 13.28
CA ARG A 224 -107.19 -0.70 12.86
C ARG A 224 -108.26 -1.16 11.87
N ALA A 225 -107.90 -2.01 10.91
CA ALA A 225 -108.84 -2.56 9.93
C ALA A 225 -109.87 -3.50 10.60
N GLU A 226 -109.41 -4.33 11.54
CA GLU A 226 -110.26 -5.23 12.32
C GLU A 226 -111.27 -4.44 13.18
N VAL A 227 -110.80 -3.46 13.93
CA VAL A 227 -111.67 -2.57 14.73
C VAL A 227 -112.66 -1.83 13.83
N ALA A 228 -112.24 -1.31 12.68
CA ALA A 228 -113.13 -0.62 11.75
C ALA A 228 -114.23 -1.54 11.18
N SER A 229 -113.88 -2.79 10.85
CA SER A 229 -114.82 -3.81 10.40
C SER A 229 -115.84 -4.17 11.48
N GLU A 230 -115.37 -4.37 12.71
CA GLU A 230 -116.24 -4.70 13.84
C GLU A 230 -117.24 -3.58 14.13
N VAL A 231 -116.79 -2.33 14.04
CA VAL A 231 -117.65 -1.15 14.21
C VAL A 231 -118.69 -1.04 13.11
N ALA A 232 -118.32 -1.27 11.84
CA ALA A 232 -119.26 -1.28 10.74
C ALA A 232 -120.32 -2.39 10.92
N ARG A 233 -119.92 -3.56 11.42
CA ARG A 233 -120.81 -4.68 11.73
C ARG A 233 -121.79 -4.32 12.85
N LEU A 234 -121.31 -3.75 13.95
CA LEU A 234 -122.16 -3.34 15.08
C LEU A 234 -123.14 -2.23 14.66
N ARG A 235 -122.69 -1.25 13.87
CA ARG A 235 -123.58 -0.21 13.32
C ARG A 235 -124.68 -0.79 12.44
N ALA A 236 -124.34 -1.69 11.53
CA ALA A 236 -125.32 -2.33 10.65
C ALA A 236 -126.33 -3.18 11.45
N ALA A 237 -125.88 -3.87 12.50
CA ALA A 237 -126.77 -4.62 13.40
C ALA A 237 -127.77 -3.70 14.11
N VAL A 238 -127.30 -2.59 14.69
CA VAL A 238 -128.17 -1.59 15.35
C VAL A 238 -129.15 -0.95 14.37
N GLU A 239 -128.72 -0.65 13.14
CA GLU A 239 -129.62 -0.12 12.11
C GLU A 239 -130.70 -1.13 11.69
N ALA A 240 -130.36 -2.42 11.62
CA ALA A 240 -131.30 -3.49 11.31
C ALA A 240 -132.33 -3.69 12.43
N GLU A 241 -131.91 -3.71 13.70
CA GLU A 241 -132.81 -3.80 14.87
C GLU A 241 -133.82 -2.64 14.88
N ILE A 242 -133.39 -1.44 14.48
CA ILE A 242 -134.28 -0.26 14.39
C ILE A 242 -135.27 -0.39 13.23
N ALA A 243 -134.83 -0.91 12.09
CA ALA A 243 -135.71 -1.14 10.96
C ALA A 243 -136.78 -2.19 11.31
N GLU A 244 -136.39 -3.26 11.99
CA GLU A 244 -137.29 -4.29 12.49
C GLU A 244 -138.28 -3.74 13.53
N ALA A 245 -137.80 -3.00 14.54
CA ALA A 245 -138.67 -2.35 15.53
C ALA A 245 -139.66 -1.38 14.87
N ARG A 246 -139.22 -0.58 13.89
CA ARG A 246 -140.10 0.30 13.11
C ARG A 246 -141.14 -0.46 12.29
N ALA A 247 -140.75 -1.58 11.69
CA ALA A 247 -141.64 -2.43 10.90
C ALA A 247 -142.68 -3.15 11.78
N ALA A 248 -142.27 -3.66 12.95
CA ALA A 248 -143.16 -4.26 13.94
C ALA A 248 -144.20 -3.25 14.43
N VAL A 249 -143.76 -2.05 14.81
CA VAL A 249 -144.66 -0.95 15.21
C VAL A 249 -145.62 -0.56 14.07
N ALA A 250 -145.13 -0.49 12.83
CA ALA A 250 -145.99 -0.19 11.68
C ALA A 250 -147.03 -1.31 11.40
N ALA A 251 -146.64 -2.56 11.60
CA ALA A 251 -147.54 -3.71 11.48
C ALA A 251 -148.59 -3.75 12.59
N GLU A 252 -148.22 -3.41 13.83
CA GLU A 252 -149.17 -3.23 14.94
C GLU A 252 -150.16 -2.10 14.66
N VAL A 253 -149.68 -0.96 14.16
CA VAL A 253 -150.55 0.16 13.74
C VAL A 253 -151.48 -0.27 12.60
N SER A 254 -151.01 -1.07 11.65
CA SER A 254 -151.83 -1.58 10.54
C SER A 254 -152.88 -2.59 11.02
N SER A 255 -152.51 -3.51 11.92
CA SER A 255 -153.41 -4.47 12.56
C SER A 255 -154.47 -3.76 13.41
N ALA A 256 -154.06 -2.76 14.21
CA ALA A 256 -154.96 -1.92 14.98
C ALA A 256 -155.94 -1.14 14.08
N ARG A 257 -155.49 -0.70 12.89
CA ARG A 257 -156.37 -0.07 11.88
C ARG A 257 -157.34 -1.05 11.23
N ALA A 258 -156.89 -2.26 10.88
CA ALA A 258 -157.73 -3.29 10.25
C ALA A 258 -158.79 -3.85 11.22
N ALA A 259 -158.44 -4.02 12.51
CA ALA A 259 -159.39 -4.36 13.56
C ALA A 259 -160.42 -3.23 13.76
N LEU A 260 -159.96 -1.97 13.75
CA LEU A 260 -160.83 -0.80 13.84
C LEU A 260 -161.79 -0.69 12.64
N ASP A 261 -161.34 -1.01 11.42
CA ASP A 261 -162.18 -0.98 10.21
C ASP A 261 -163.28 -2.07 10.22
N ALA A 262 -163.05 -3.22 10.87
CA ALA A 262 -164.06 -4.27 11.03
C ALA A 262 -165.17 -3.86 12.04
N ASP A 263 -164.80 -3.22 13.15
CA ASP A 263 -165.73 -2.74 14.17
C ASP A 263 -166.55 -1.50 13.72
N VAL A 264 -165.98 -0.66 12.85
CA VAL A 264 -166.63 0.53 12.24
C VAL A 264 -167.88 0.18 11.43
N THR A 265 -168.00 -1.03 10.91
CA THR A 265 -169.20 -1.48 10.17
C THR A 265 -170.39 -1.81 11.09
N SER A 266 -170.16 -2.10 12.38
CA SER A 266 -171.18 -2.48 13.36
C SER A 266 -171.63 -1.30 14.24
N ALA A 267 -170.77 -0.29 14.46
CA ALA A 267 -171.01 0.79 15.42
C ALA A 267 -171.32 2.18 14.79
N ARG A 268 -171.73 2.23 13.52
CA ARG A 268 -172.03 3.47 12.77
C ARG A 268 -173.34 4.20 13.13
N ALA A 269 -173.98 3.83 14.25
CA ALA A 269 -175.22 4.46 14.71
C ALA A 269 -175.10 5.19 16.06
N ALA A 270 -173.92 5.30 16.72
CA ALA A 270 -173.89 5.86 18.07
C ALA A 270 -172.71 6.77 18.51
N LEU A 271 -171.52 6.85 17.88
CA LEU A 271 -170.40 7.56 18.55
C LEU A 271 -169.36 8.25 17.64
N ASP A 272 -169.75 9.31 16.94
CA ASP A 272 -168.85 10.15 16.11
C ASP A 272 -168.07 11.24 16.90
N ALA A 273 -168.14 11.28 18.23
CA ALA A 273 -167.56 12.37 19.03
C ALA A 273 -166.27 12.03 19.83
N GLU A 274 -165.96 10.76 20.13
CA GLU A 274 -164.80 10.40 20.98
C GLU A 274 -163.53 9.97 20.20
N LEU A 275 -163.62 9.77 18.88
CA LEU A 275 -162.53 9.19 18.06
C LEU A 275 -161.39 10.15 17.64
N VAL A 276 -161.53 11.46 17.84
CA VAL A 276 -160.48 12.44 17.48
C VAL A 276 -159.42 12.59 18.57
N ALA A 277 -159.79 12.39 19.85
CA ALA A 277 -158.87 12.56 20.97
C ALA A 277 -157.85 11.39 21.08
N GLY A 278 -158.30 10.13 21.00
CA GLY A 278 -157.41 8.96 21.17
C GLY A 278 -156.41 8.73 20.03
N ARG A 279 -156.74 9.10 18.80
CA ARG A 279 -155.81 9.00 17.66
C ARG A 279 -154.67 10.02 17.71
N ALA A 280 -154.90 11.17 18.34
CA ALA A 280 -153.87 12.18 18.54
C ALA A 280 -152.90 11.82 19.68
N GLU A 281 -153.38 11.10 20.69
CA GLU A 281 -152.56 10.65 21.84
C GLU A 281 -151.64 9.48 21.46
N ALA A 282 -152.17 8.44 20.78
CA ALA A 282 -151.35 7.31 20.30
C ALA A 282 -150.31 7.72 19.23
N ALA A 283 -150.60 8.73 18.41
CA ALA A 283 -149.64 9.25 17.45
C ALA A 283 -148.48 10.02 18.13
N ARG A 284 -148.77 10.73 19.23
CA ARG A 284 -147.75 11.41 20.05
C ARG A 284 -146.88 10.40 20.80
N GLU A 285 -147.47 9.36 21.37
CA GLU A 285 -146.73 8.31 22.08
C GLU A 285 -145.77 7.53 21.16
N LEU A 286 -146.20 7.26 19.91
CA LEU A 286 -145.34 6.63 18.90
C LEU A 286 -144.20 7.53 18.43
N ASP A 287 -144.43 8.84 18.35
CA ASP A 287 -143.38 9.82 17.99
C ASP A 287 -142.37 9.98 19.14
N ASP A 288 -142.85 9.99 20.38
CA ASP A 288 -142.02 9.99 21.59
C ASP A 288 -141.16 8.71 21.69
N GLN A 289 -141.70 7.54 21.38
CA GLN A 289 -140.91 6.29 21.38
C GLN A 289 -139.87 6.27 20.25
N ARG A 290 -140.20 6.77 19.06
CA ARG A 290 -139.26 6.86 17.94
C ARG A 290 -138.12 7.83 18.20
N THR A 291 -138.42 8.96 18.84
CA THR A 291 -137.41 9.96 19.19
C THR A 291 -136.50 9.47 20.31
N ARG A 292 -137.03 8.76 21.32
CA ARG A 292 -136.23 8.10 22.37
C ARG A 292 -135.25 7.08 21.79
N LEU A 293 -135.72 6.13 20.96
CA LEU A 293 -134.85 5.13 20.34
C LEU A 293 -133.81 5.75 19.39
N ALA A 294 -134.17 6.82 18.69
CA ALA A 294 -133.23 7.56 17.84
C ALA A 294 -132.13 8.25 18.67
N HIS A 295 -132.48 8.74 19.87
CA HIS A 295 -131.56 9.37 20.80
C HIS A 295 -130.61 8.33 21.43
N GLU A 296 -131.13 7.22 21.95
CA GLU A 296 -130.34 6.12 22.51
C GLU A 296 -129.34 5.55 21.48
N ARG A 297 -129.74 5.42 20.21
CA ARG A 297 -128.82 5.06 19.13
C ARG A 297 -127.71 6.09 18.94
N ALA A 298 -128.08 7.37 18.88
CA ALA A 298 -127.10 8.43 18.65
C ALA A 298 -126.06 8.47 19.79
N GLU A 299 -126.49 8.22 21.02
CA GLU A 299 -125.60 8.09 22.18
C GLU A 299 -124.69 6.86 22.09
N ALA A 300 -125.23 5.68 21.76
CA ALA A 300 -124.42 4.46 21.60
C ALA A 300 -123.38 4.59 20.47
N VAL A 301 -123.76 5.20 19.34
CA VAL A 301 -122.83 5.46 18.22
C VAL A 301 -121.76 6.47 18.63
N ALA A 302 -122.12 7.54 19.34
CA ALA A 302 -121.15 8.54 19.81
C ALA A 302 -120.16 7.96 20.83
N LEU A 303 -120.60 7.05 21.71
CA LEU A 303 -119.73 6.36 22.67
C LEU A 303 -118.72 5.45 21.95
N LEU A 304 -119.17 4.63 20.99
CA LEU A 304 -118.29 3.79 20.19
C LEU A 304 -117.30 4.62 19.36
N ASP A 305 -117.74 5.71 18.75
CA ASP A 305 -116.85 6.63 18.02
C ASP A 305 -115.79 7.25 18.92
N ALA A 306 -116.14 7.61 20.16
CA ALA A 306 -115.20 8.12 21.15
C ALA A 306 -114.18 7.05 21.59
N GLU A 307 -114.61 5.80 21.80
CA GLU A 307 -113.73 4.69 22.15
C GLU A 307 -112.73 4.37 21.02
N ILE A 308 -113.21 4.32 19.77
CA ILE A 308 -112.34 4.13 18.58
C ILE A 308 -111.37 5.29 18.42
N ALA A 309 -111.83 6.53 18.62
CA ALA A 309 -110.96 7.70 18.57
C ALA A 309 -109.86 7.60 19.64
N GLY A 310 -110.21 7.19 20.86
CA GLY A 310 -109.27 6.95 21.96
C GLY A 310 -108.25 5.83 21.67
N LEU A 311 -108.70 4.70 21.12
CA LEU A 311 -107.81 3.61 20.70
C LEU A 311 -106.89 4.03 19.54
N ARG A 312 -107.38 4.85 18.60
CA ARG A 312 -106.59 5.38 17.49
C ARG A 312 -105.52 6.36 17.97
N THR A 313 -105.85 7.24 18.91
CA THR A 313 -104.88 8.16 19.50
C THR A 313 -103.84 7.39 20.30
N ALA A 314 -104.25 6.44 21.15
CA ALA A 314 -103.32 5.61 21.92
C ALA A 314 -102.36 4.82 21.01
N ALA A 315 -102.87 4.19 19.94
CA ALA A 315 -102.04 3.48 18.98
C ALA A 315 -101.12 4.43 18.16
N ALA A 316 -101.57 5.65 17.86
CA ALA A 316 -100.74 6.66 17.19
C ALA A 316 -99.63 7.20 18.10
N ASP A 317 -99.92 7.38 19.39
CA ASP A 317 -98.98 7.80 20.41
C ASP A 317 -97.93 6.71 20.66
N GLU A 318 -98.34 5.44 20.73
CA GLU A 318 -97.44 4.29 20.86
C GLU A 318 -96.52 4.13 19.64
N ALA A 319 -97.06 4.25 18.42
CA ALA A 319 -96.25 4.25 17.20
C ALA A 319 -95.26 5.43 17.16
N SER A 320 -95.68 6.61 17.63
CA SER A 320 -94.82 7.79 17.70
C SER A 320 -93.73 7.66 18.76
N ALA A 321 -94.04 7.05 19.92
CA ALA A 321 -93.07 6.74 20.97
C ALA A 321 -92.02 5.75 20.47
N LEU A 322 -92.45 4.65 19.86
CA LEU A 322 -91.54 3.64 19.29
C LEU A 322 -90.65 4.23 18.19
N SER A 323 -91.19 5.11 17.33
CA SER A 323 -90.38 5.80 16.32
C SER A 323 -89.31 6.70 16.93
N ARG A 324 -89.57 7.33 18.08
CA ARG A 324 -88.57 8.11 18.81
C ARG A 324 -87.52 7.21 19.44
N ASP A 325 -87.93 6.08 20.01
CA ASP A 325 -87.02 5.10 20.59
C ASP A 325 -86.09 4.49 19.52
N VAL A 326 -86.60 4.21 18.33
CA VAL A 326 -85.80 3.75 17.17
C VAL A 326 -84.81 4.83 16.73
N GLU A 327 -85.21 6.09 16.65
CA GLU A 327 -84.31 7.18 16.26
C GLU A 327 -83.26 7.43 17.36
N GLN A 328 -83.63 7.34 18.65
CA GLN A 328 -82.71 7.45 19.76
C GLN A 328 -81.68 6.30 19.76
N ALA A 329 -82.13 5.05 19.59
CA ALA A 329 -81.25 3.89 19.47
C ALA A 329 -80.30 4.03 18.27
N ARG A 330 -80.76 4.61 17.16
CA ARG A 330 -79.93 4.91 15.99
C ARG A 330 -78.87 5.98 16.30
N ILE A 331 -79.24 7.04 17.02
CA ILE A 331 -78.30 8.09 17.45
C ILE A 331 -77.25 7.48 18.38
N ASP A 332 -77.66 6.73 19.38
CA ASP A 332 -76.77 6.09 20.35
C ASP A 332 -75.81 5.11 19.67
N LEU A 333 -76.32 4.27 18.75
CA LEU A 333 -75.48 3.38 17.94
C LEU A 333 -74.50 4.15 17.04
N THR A 334 -74.91 5.28 16.47
CA THR A 334 -74.03 6.12 15.65
C THR A 334 -72.88 6.68 16.49
N VAL A 335 -73.16 7.11 17.72
CA VAL A 335 -72.15 7.61 18.66
C VAL A 335 -71.21 6.49 19.08
N GLU A 336 -71.71 5.30 19.41
CA GLU A 336 -70.87 4.16 19.79
C GLU A 336 -69.96 3.73 18.63
N LEU A 337 -70.48 3.68 17.40
CA LEU A 337 -69.67 3.38 16.22
C LEU A 337 -68.61 4.44 15.93
N ALA A 338 -68.92 5.71 16.19
CA ALA A 338 -67.93 6.78 16.07
C ALA A 338 -66.82 6.60 17.11
N ALA A 339 -67.18 6.31 18.37
CA ALA A 339 -66.22 6.08 19.45
C ALA A 339 -65.32 4.87 19.18
N ARG A 340 -65.88 3.73 18.75
CA ARG A 340 -65.11 2.52 18.43
C ARG A 340 -64.22 2.71 17.20
N ARG A 341 -64.66 3.46 16.19
CA ARG A 341 -63.80 3.82 15.05
C ARG A 341 -62.63 4.67 15.50
N GLU A 342 -62.87 5.67 16.33
CA GLU A 342 -61.80 6.52 16.84
C GLU A 342 -60.80 5.73 17.69
N GLU A 343 -61.28 4.76 18.48
CA GLU A 343 -60.42 3.84 19.24
C GLU A 343 -59.58 2.94 18.32
N ALA A 344 -60.18 2.31 17.30
CA ALA A 344 -59.46 1.51 16.32
C ALA A 344 -58.44 2.34 15.51
N ASP A 345 -58.79 3.57 15.11
CA ASP A 345 -57.89 4.49 14.42
C ASP A 345 -56.71 4.90 15.33
N ARG A 346 -56.98 5.14 16.62
CA ARG A 346 -55.93 5.43 17.62
C ARG A 346 -54.98 4.25 17.81
N ASP A 347 -55.50 3.04 17.96
CA ASP A 347 -54.69 1.83 18.12
C ASP A 347 -53.84 1.55 16.87
N ALA A 348 -54.42 1.69 15.67
CA ALA A 348 -53.69 1.55 14.41
C ALA A 348 -52.57 2.60 14.28
N LEU A 349 -52.84 3.85 14.71
CA LEU A 349 -51.84 4.92 14.72
C LEU A 349 -50.69 4.61 15.69
N LEU A 350 -51.00 4.14 16.90
CA LEU A 350 -49.99 3.75 17.90
C LEU A 350 -49.11 2.62 17.39
N ARG A 351 -49.70 1.54 16.86
CA ARG A 351 -48.93 0.43 16.25
C ARG A 351 -48.06 0.91 15.09
N HIS A 352 -48.57 1.82 14.27
CA HIS A 352 -47.79 2.41 13.17
C HIS A 352 -46.62 3.25 13.69
N GLN A 353 -46.83 4.09 14.70
CA GLN A 353 -45.77 4.89 15.32
C GLN A 353 -44.70 4.01 15.98
N GLU A 354 -45.09 2.92 16.65
CA GLU A 354 -44.16 1.96 17.23
C GLU A 354 -43.31 1.26 16.16
N ALA A 355 -43.93 0.80 15.06
CA ALA A 355 -43.22 0.21 13.93
C ALA A 355 -42.25 1.22 13.26
N VAL A 356 -42.67 2.47 13.10
CA VAL A 356 -41.81 3.55 12.59
C VAL A 356 -40.64 3.82 13.55
N ALA A 357 -40.88 3.87 14.85
CA ALA A 357 -39.82 4.08 15.83
C ALA A 357 -38.81 2.93 15.86
N GLN A 358 -39.27 1.68 15.78
CA GLN A 358 -38.39 0.51 15.71
C GLN A 358 -37.54 0.53 14.44
N THR A 359 -38.15 0.82 13.29
CA THR A 359 -37.43 0.86 12.01
C THR A 359 -36.42 2.00 11.95
N GLN A 360 -36.75 3.17 12.52
CA GLN A 360 -35.81 4.26 12.66
C GLN A 360 -34.61 3.88 13.53
N ARG A 361 -34.84 3.21 14.68
CA ARG A 361 -33.75 2.71 15.54
C ARG A 361 -32.81 1.76 14.80
N TYR A 362 -33.34 0.81 14.03
CA TYR A 362 -32.53 -0.09 13.21
C TYR A 362 -31.72 0.66 12.15
N LEU A 363 -32.35 1.61 11.45
CA LEU A 363 -31.63 2.43 10.46
C LEU A 363 -30.52 3.27 11.11
N ASP A 364 -30.76 3.85 12.28
CA ASP A 364 -29.76 4.62 13.02
C ASP A 364 -28.59 3.74 13.48
N GLU A 365 -28.88 2.53 13.98
CA GLU A 365 -27.86 1.54 14.35
C GLU A 365 -27.02 1.10 13.15
N SER A 366 -27.65 0.74 12.03
CA SER A 366 -26.94 0.37 10.80
C SER A 366 -26.10 1.53 10.24
N ASN A 367 -26.58 2.77 10.34
CA ASN A 367 -25.81 3.96 9.96
C ASN A 367 -24.61 4.18 10.89
N LEU A 368 -24.74 3.93 12.18
CA LEU A 368 -23.64 4.01 13.14
C LEU A 368 -22.58 2.94 12.86
N GLN A 369 -22.99 1.71 12.56
CA GLN A 369 -22.09 0.64 12.15
C GLN A 369 -21.33 0.98 10.86
N LEU A 370 -22.02 1.57 9.87
CA LEU A 370 -21.39 2.05 8.64
C LEU A 370 -20.38 3.16 8.91
N ALA A 371 -20.73 4.13 9.76
CA ALA A 371 -19.83 5.22 10.13
C ALA A 371 -18.57 4.72 10.87
N ASP A 372 -18.73 3.75 11.77
CA ASP A 372 -17.62 3.10 12.47
C ASP A 372 -16.71 2.32 11.51
N ALA A 373 -17.31 1.55 10.59
CA ALA A 373 -16.56 0.84 9.54
C ALA A 373 -15.75 1.78 8.64
N LEU A 374 -16.36 2.91 8.24
CA LEU A 374 -15.66 3.94 7.46
C LEU A 374 -14.54 4.60 8.27
N ARG A 375 -14.72 4.79 9.58
CA ARG A 375 -13.68 5.32 10.46
C ARG A 375 -12.49 4.35 10.55
N ARG A 376 -12.75 3.08 10.89
CA ARG A 376 -11.71 2.03 10.93
C ARG A 376 -10.97 1.91 9.61
N ALA A 377 -11.67 2.00 8.48
CA ALA A 377 -11.04 1.96 7.16
C ALA A 377 -10.13 3.17 6.89
N ASN A 378 -10.52 4.37 7.34
CA ASN A 378 -9.65 5.54 7.23
C ASN A 378 -8.47 5.46 8.20
N ASP A 379 -8.66 4.99 9.42
CA ASP A 379 -7.59 4.82 10.41
C ASP A 379 -6.53 3.85 9.88
N LYS A 380 -6.93 2.70 9.31
CA LYS A 380 -6.02 1.75 8.65
C LYS A 380 -5.27 2.38 7.47
N ARG A 381 -5.91 3.27 6.70
CA ARG A 381 -5.24 3.99 5.61
C ARG A 381 -4.21 4.98 6.13
N LEU A 382 -4.52 5.71 7.20
CA LEU A 382 -3.58 6.64 7.84
C LEU A 382 -2.39 5.90 8.45
N GLU A 383 -2.63 4.75 9.09
CA GLU A 383 -1.57 3.88 9.60
C GLU A 383 -0.67 3.36 8.48
N ALA A 384 -1.26 2.94 7.35
CA ALA A 384 -0.51 2.48 6.19
C ALA A 384 0.34 3.60 5.55
N ASP A 385 -0.20 4.82 5.47
CA ASP A 385 0.54 5.98 4.96
C ASP A 385 1.65 6.42 5.95
N ALA A 386 1.44 6.28 7.26
CA ALA A 386 2.45 6.52 8.29
C ALA A 386 3.62 5.52 8.20
N LEU A 387 3.33 4.23 8.08
CA LEU A 387 4.36 3.19 7.88
C LEU A 387 5.21 3.45 6.63
N ARG A 388 4.59 3.92 5.55
CA ARG A 388 5.31 4.32 4.33
C ARG A 388 6.20 5.54 4.58
N SER A 389 5.71 6.54 5.33
CA SER A 389 6.52 7.71 5.69
C SER A 389 7.72 7.32 6.53
N ASP A 390 7.53 6.47 7.53
CA ASP A 390 8.61 5.97 8.39
C ASP A 390 9.66 5.20 7.58
N ALA A 391 9.22 4.37 6.63
CA ALA A 391 10.13 3.68 5.70
C ALA A 391 10.91 4.65 4.80
N LEU A 392 10.28 5.73 4.31
CA LEU A 392 10.96 6.77 3.53
C LEU A 392 12.03 7.49 4.36
N ASP A 393 11.73 7.79 5.63
CA ASP A 393 12.68 8.42 6.54
C ASP A 393 13.86 7.49 6.86
N GLU A 394 13.58 6.21 7.14
CA GLU A 394 14.60 5.19 7.38
C GLU A 394 15.51 5.01 6.17
N THR A 395 14.95 4.88 4.97
CA THR A 395 15.73 4.71 3.73
C THR A 395 16.56 5.94 3.39
N THR A 396 16.06 7.15 3.72
CA THR A 396 16.82 8.39 3.57
C THR A 396 18.02 8.44 4.52
N ARG A 397 17.84 8.02 5.78
CA ARG A 397 18.95 7.91 6.74
C ARG A 397 19.96 6.87 6.30
N LEU A 398 19.52 5.68 5.91
CA LEU A 398 20.39 4.60 5.44
C LEU A 398 21.28 5.04 4.26
N ARG A 399 20.68 5.70 3.25
CA ARG A 399 21.43 6.22 2.09
C ARG A 399 22.44 7.29 2.48
N ARG A 400 22.07 8.17 3.41
CA ARG A 400 22.96 9.22 3.90
C ARG A 400 24.15 8.63 4.66
N ASP A 401 23.90 7.68 5.56
CA ASP A 401 24.95 7.02 6.34
C ASP A 401 25.91 6.25 5.43
N ALA A 402 25.39 5.53 4.43
CA ALA A 402 26.20 4.83 3.43
C ALA A 402 27.03 5.78 2.56
N GLN A 403 26.47 6.95 2.22
CA GLN A 403 27.19 7.98 1.48
C GLN A 403 28.33 8.58 2.32
N ASP A 404 28.05 8.93 3.58
CA ASP A 404 29.05 9.49 4.51
C ASP A 404 30.17 8.46 4.80
N GLU A 405 29.85 7.18 4.98
CA GLU A 405 30.83 6.10 5.16
C GLU A 405 31.72 5.95 3.91
N SER A 406 31.09 5.93 2.74
CA SER A 406 31.80 5.80 1.46
C SER A 406 32.74 6.98 1.18
N ASP A 407 32.30 8.20 1.52
CA ASP A 407 33.10 9.41 1.36
C ASP A 407 34.28 9.44 2.34
N ARG A 408 34.08 9.00 3.60
CA ARG A 408 35.16 8.83 4.58
C ARG A 408 36.19 7.81 4.12
N LEU A 409 35.76 6.64 3.65
CA LEU A 409 36.64 5.59 3.13
C LEU A 409 37.51 6.11 1.97
N LEU A 410 36.91 6.86 1.04
CA LEU A 410 37.63 7.44 -0.08
C LEU A 410 38.60 8.55 0.33
N ALA A 411 38.23 9.37 1.32
CA ALA A 411 39.09 10.40 1.86
C ALA A 411 40.33 9.79 2.54
N GLU A 412 40.13 8.82 3.44
CA GLU A 412 41.21 8.09 4.12
C GLU A 412 42.14 7.40 3.12
N ALA A 413 41.59 6.79 2.07
CA ALA A 413 42.39 6.12 1.06
C ALA A 413 43.23 7.12 0.25
N ARG A 414 42.66 8.28 -0.12
CA ARG A 414 43.40 9.33 -0.82
C ARG A 414 44.51 9.93 0.03
N GLU A 415 44.26 10.14 1.32
CA GLU A 415 45.26 10.63 2.28
C GLU A 415 46.42 9.65 2.39
N ARG A 416 46.16 8.36 2.65
CA ARG A 416 47.20 7.32 2.70
C ARG A 416 47.98 7.19 1.39
N ALA A 417 47.31 7.30 0.25
CA ALA A 417 47.96 7.29 -1.06
C ALA A 417 48.90 8.49 -1.25
N GLN A 418 48.50 9.69 -0.80
CA GLN A 418 49.34 10.88 -0.83
C GLN A 418 50.55 10.75 0.09
N GLU A 419 50.37 10.22 1.31
CA GLU A 419 51.46 9.96 2.25
C GLU A 419 52.48 8.97 1.66
N MET A 420 52.01 7.89 1.04
CA MET A 420 52.87 6.88 0.40
C MET A 420 53.74 7.47 -0.71
N ILE A 421 53.17 8.34 -1.55
CA ILE A 421 53.91 9.05 -2.60
C ILE A 421 54.90 10.03 -1.98
N ALA A 422 54.49 10.80 -0.97
CA ALA A 422 55.38 11.74 -0.28
C ALA A 422 56.58 11.05 0.38
N ASP A 423 56.37 9.88 1.00
CA ASP A 423 57.42 9.06 1.58
C ASP A 423 58.35 8.46 0.52
N ALA A 424 57.82 8.07 -0.63
CA ALA A 424 58.62 7.60 -1.76
C ALA A 424 59.47 8.74 -2.36
N GLU A 425 58.90 9.94 -2.52
CA GLU A 425 59.65 11.13 -2.94
C GLU A 425 60.75 11.49 -1.95
N LYS A 426 60.48 11.40 -0.64
CA LYS A 426 61.48 11.64 0.41
C LYS A 426 62.63 10.63 0.30
N ARG A 427 62.33 9.34 0.13
CA ARG A 427 63.33 8.28 -0.07
C ARG A 427 64.14 8.51 -1.35
N ASN A 428 63.50 8.89 -2.44
CA ASN A 428 64.19 9.21 -3.70
C ASN A 428 65.14 10.40 -3.53
N ARG A 429 64.70 11.50 -2.87
CA ARG A 429 65.58 12.63 -2.56
C ARG A 429 66.78 12.22 -1.72
N GLN A 430 66.60 11.35 -0.72
CA GLN A 430 67.71 10.83 0.09
C GLN A 430 68.68 9.99 -0.74
N LEU A 431 68.17 9.16 -1.65
CA LEU A 431 68.98 8.36 -2.57
C LEU A 431 69.82 9.24 -3.49
N VAL A 432 69.20 10.26 -4.09
CA VAL A 432 69.88 11.24 -4.95
C VAL A 432 70.96 11.99 -4.17
N ASN A 433 70.65 12.53 -2.98
CA ASN A 433 71.63 13.23 -2.15
C ASN A 433 72.82 12.32 -1.78
N THR A 434 72.58 11.05 -1.50
CA THR A 434 73.63 10.08 -1.19
C THR A 434 74.52 9.82 -2.41
N ALA A 435 73.92 9.68 -3.60
CA ALA A 435 74.65 9.51 -4.85
C ALA A 435 75.44 10.77 -5.24
N GLU A 436 74.88 11.96 -5.03
CA GLU A 436 75.58 13.23 -5.24
C GLU A 436 76.83 13.34 -4.37
N GLY A 437 76.75 13.01 -3.08
CA GLY A 437 77.92 12.96 -2.20
C GLY A 437 79.00 12.01 -2.71
N ARG A 438 78.61 10.81 -3.16
CA ARG A 438 79.52 9.82 -3.75
C ARG A 438 80.14 10.30 -5.08
N LEU A 439 79.39 11.02 -5.90
CA LEU A 439 79.89 11.61 -7.14
C LEU A 439 80.92 12.71 -6.87
N ASP A 440 80.71 13.51 -5.81
CA ASP A 440 81.66 14.54 -5.41
C ASP A 440 82.94 13.94 -4.82
N GLU A 441 82.86 12.81 -4.10
CA GLU A 441 84.03 12.01 -3.71
C GLU A 441 84.82 11.54 -4.95
N ILE A 442 84.16 10.90 -5.93
CA ILE A 442 84.79 10.42 -7.17
C ILE A 442 85.43 11.57 -7.96
N ARG A 443 84.77 12.74 -8.02
CA ARG A 443 85.31 13.94 -8.67
C ARG A 443 86.56 14.44 -7.96
N THR A 444 86.53 14.50 -6.63
CA THR A 444 87.67 14.95 -5.82
C THR A 444 88.86 14.02 -5.98
N GLU A 445 88.63 12.69 -5.96
CA GLU A 445 89.67 11.69 -6.22
C GLU A 445 90.26 11.83 -7.62
N ARG A 446 89.41 11.97 -8.64
CA ARG A 446 89.83 12.20 -10.03
C ARG A 446 90.68 13.46 -10.15
N ASP A 447 90.25 14.58 -9.57
CA ASP A 447 90.95 15.86 -9.63
C ASP A 447 92.27 15.82 -8.87
N ALA A 448 92.33 15.10 -7.74
CA ALA A 448 93.56 14.86 -7.01
C ALA A 448 94.57 14.02 -7.83
N ILE A 449 94.11 12.98 -8.53
CA ILE A 449 94.95 12.13 -9.38
C ILE A 449 95.45 12.91 -10.61
N ALA A 450 94.56 13.65 -11.28
CA ALA A 450 94.93 14.52 -12.40
C ALA A 450 95.91 15.63 -11.97
N GLY A 451 95.70 16.21 -10.78
CA GLY A 451 96.61 17.18 -10.16
C GLY A 451 97.97 16.57 -9.81
N TYR A 452 98.02 15.34 -9.30
CA TYR A 452 99.25 14.62 -9.00
C TYR A 452 100.09 14.36 -10.26
N VAL A 453 99.47 13.89 -11.35
CA VAL A 453 100.18 13.69 -12.63
C VAL A 453 100.64 15.01 -13.25
N LYS A 454 99.80 16.06 -13.20
CA LYS A 454 100.22 17.41 -13.60
C LYS A 454 101.38 17.94 -12.76
N GLY A 455 101.39 17.64 -11.46
CA GLY A 455 102.48 17.96 -10.54
C GLY A 455 103.77 17.21 -10.87
N LEU A 456 103.69 15.90 -11.15
CA LEU A 456 104.83 15.11 -11.63
C LEU A 456 105.40 15.64 -12.95
N ARG A 457 104.53 16.06 -13.88
CA ARG A 457 104.91 16.70 -15.15
C ARG A 457 105.59 18.05 -14.93
N GLY A 458 105.06 18.90 -14.05
CA GLY A 458 105.64 20.20 -13.73
C GLY A 458 107.00 20.08 -13.03
N LEU A 459 107.15 19.11 -12.13
CA LEU A 459 108.39 18.85 -11.42
C LEU A 459 109.49 18.32 -12.35
N ILE A 460 109.12 17.54 -13.37
CA ILE A 460 110.05 17.05 -14.40
C ILE A 460 110.40 18.16 -15.40
N GLY A 461 109.45 19.01 -15.79
CA GLY A 461 109.74 20.21 -16.58
C GLY A 461 110.70 21.18 -15.86
N HIS A 462 110.57 21.31 -14.53
CA HIS A 462 111.46 22.14 -13.73
C HIS A 462 112.86 21.52 -13.54
N ILE A 463 112.96 20.19 -13.48
CA ILE A 463 114.26 19.48 -13.48
C ILE A 463 114.97 19.63 -14.84
N ASP A 464 114.23 19.68 -15.95
CA ASP A 464 114.78 19.90 -17.29
C ASP A 464 115.24 21.37 -17.48
N GLU A 465 114.49 22.34 -16.94
CA GLU A 465 114.89 23.76 -16.90
C GLU A 465 116.14 24.01 -16.05
N ILE A 466 116.24 23.39 -14.86
CA ILE A 466 117.41 23.51 -13.97
C ILE A 466 118.65 22.80 -14.58
N ALA A 467 118.45 21.75 -15.38
CA ALA A 467 119.54 21.08 -16.10
C ALA A 467 120.01 21.85 -17.34
N GLY A 468 119.16 22.70 -17.94
CA GLY A 468 119.52 23.60 -19.04
C GLY A 468 120.36 24.81 -18.62
N ASP A 469 120.30 25.24 -17.36
CA ASP A 469 120.87 26.51 -16.88
C ASP A 469 122.30 26.38 -16.27
N SER A 470 122.88 25.18 -16.22
CA SER A 470 124.25 24.97 -15.72
C SER A 470 125.32 24.87 -16.83
N GLY A 471 124.96 25.27 -18.05
CA GLY A 471 125.78 25.14 -19.27
C GLY A 471 125.82 26.38 -20.18
N SER A 472 125.68 27.60 -19.67
CA SER A 472 126.18 28.80 -20.37
C SER A 472 126.36 29.98 -19.42
N GLY A 473 127.59 30.22 -18.99
CA GLY A 473 128.02 31.53 -18.49
C GLY A 473 128.43 32.43 -19.67
N SER A 474 128.16 33.72 -19.50
CA SER A 474 128.58 34.92 -20.27
C SER A 474 128.00 35.12 -21.68
N GLU A 475 127.05 36.05 -21.81
CA GLU A 475 127.37 37.38 -22.37
C GLU A 475 126.33 38.43 -21.93
N GLU A 476 126.86 39.55 -21.46
CA GLU A 476 126.17 40.81 -21.19
C GLU A 476 125.58 41.37 -22.50
N ASP A 477 124.36 41.92 -22.44
CA ASP A 477 124.14 43.23 -23.06
C ASP A 477 123.07 44.00 -22.29
N ASP A 478 123.49 45.11 -21.71
CA ASP A 478 122.68 46.16 -21.11
C ASP A 478 121.98 46.95 -22.21
N THR A 479 120.68 47.23 -22.02
CA THR A 479 119.97 48.52 -22.25
C THR A 479 118.49 48.24 -22.49
N ASP A 480 117.50 49.05 -22.10
CA ASP A 480 117.30 50.13 -21.13
C ASP A 480 115.78 50.44 -21.25
N SER A 481 115.21 51.06 -20.21
CA SER A 481 114.02 51.92 -20.26
C SER A 481 112.61 51.30 -20.17
N SER A 482 112.18 51.09 -18.92
CA SER A 482 111.07 51.82 -18.24
C SER A 482 109.74 52.13 -18.97
N ASN A 483 108.63 51.59 -18.44
CA ASN A 483 107.49 52.36 -17.87
C ASN A 483 106.47 51.36 -17.25
N SER A 484 106.24 51.33 -15.94
CA SER A 484 105.27 52.16 -15.17
C SER A 484 103.88 52.26 -15.86
N SER A 485 102.73 52.10 -15.22
CA SER A 485 102.35 51.94 -13.82
C SER A 485 100.84 51.67 -13.79
N SER A 486 100.38 50.92 -12.80
CA SER A 486 99.18 51.18 -12.00
C SER A 486 97.86 51.59 -12.68
N ARG A 487 96.85 50.72 -12.60
CA ARG A 487 95.75 50.85 -11.62
C ARG A 487 94.78 49.68 -11.67
#